data_AF-A0A1R1D0Y4-F1
#
_entry.id   AF-A0A1R1D0Y4-F1
#
_cell.length_a   1.000
_cell.length_b   1.000
_cell.length_c   1.000
_cell.angle_alpha   90.00
_cell.angle_beta   90.00
_cell.angle_gamma   90.00
#
_symmetry.space_group_name_H-M   'P 1'
#
loop_
_entity.id
_entity.type
_entity.pdbx_description
1 polymer ?
#
loop_
_entity_poly.entity_id
_entity_poly.type
_entity_poly.pdbx_seq_one_letter_code
_entity_poly.pdbx_strand_id
1 'polypeptide(L)'
;MIFGEKLKTERNKKGWSQEELAEKLFVSRQSVSKWENGQNYPGIEIIIKISDLFGLTIDELLRSDEELTKKVIIASKQLAHPKLKFLFDVLFLAGLVLLVFKLVVLFLNKTTALEIPLYGGSFFWNFGSLILMVGGGIGSSMLKEKYKQD
;
A
#
# COMPACT_ATOMS: atom_id res chain seq x y z
N MET A 1 23.63 18.01 -6.84
CA MET A 1 22.92 18.77 -5.79
C MET A 1 22.03 17.80 -5.05
N ILE A 2 22.21 17.68 -3.74
CA ILE A 2 21.37 16.81 -2.92
C ILE A 2 19.96 17.42 -2.85
N PHE A 3 18.91 16.62 -2.57
CA PHE A 3 17.51 17.06 -2.54
C PHE A 3 17.29 18.40 -1.82
N GLY A 4 17.85 18.59 -0.62
CA GLY A 4 17.69 19.81 0.17
C GLY A 4 18.23 21.07 -0.53
N GLU A 5 19.37 20.96 -1.21
CA GLU A 5 19.96 22.05 -1.99
C GLU A 5 19.11 22.40 -3.20
N LYS A 6 18.57 21.37 -3.87
CA LYS A 6 17.68 21.54 -5.01
C LYS A 6 16.39 22.25 -4.59
N LEU A 7 15.77 21.80 -3.50
CA LEU A 7 14.58 22.42 -2.91
C LEU A 7 14.82 23.90 -2.58
N LYS A 8 15.93 24.20 -1.90
CA LYS A 8 16.34 25.56 -1.55
C LYS A 8 16.55 26.42 -2.79
N THR A 9 17.16 25.86 -3.84
CA THR A 9 17.41 26.55 -5.10
C THR A 9 16.11 26.90 -5.81
N GLU A 10 15.18 25.96 -5.95
CA GLU A 10 13.88 26.22 -6.60
C GLU A 10 13.01 27.19 -5.78
N ARG A 11 13.03 27.08 -4.45
CA ARG A 11 12.39 28.06 -3.57
C ARG A 11 12.94 29.48 -3.79
N ASN A 12 14.26 29.62 -3.81
CA ASN A 12 14.91 30.92 -4.00
C ASN A 12 14.62 31.51 -5.40
N LYS A 13 14.55 30.68 -6.44
CA LYS A 13 14.15 31.14 -7.79
C LYS A 13 12.74 31.74 -7.83
N LYS A 14 11.85 31.28 -6.95
CA LYS A 14 10.50 31.83 -6.79
C LYS A 14 10.45 33.02 -5.82
N GLY A 15 11.56 33.38 -5.17
CA GLY A 15 11.64 34.46 -4.20
C GLY A 15 10.94 34.16 -2.87
N TRP A 16 10.64 32.90 -2.57
CA TRP A 16 9.92 32.53 -1.35
C TRP A 16 10.85 32.35 -0.16
N SER A 17 10.39 32.74 1.02
CA SER A 17 10.93 32.35 2.32
C SER A 17 10.57 30.90 2.66
N GLN A 18 11.26 30.32 3.65
CA GLN A 18 10.93 28.98 4.14
C GLN A 18 9.51 28.90 4.73
N GLU A 19 9.00 30.01 5.30
CA GLU A 19 7.63 30.08 5.82
C GLU A 19 6.63 30.00 4.66
N GLU A 20 6.81 30.80 3.60
CA GLU A 20 5.91 30.78 2.44
C GLU A 20 5.89 29.43 1.72
N LEU A 21 7.03 28.73 1.63
CA LEU A 21 7.05 27.37 1.10
C LEU A 21 6.31 26.39 2.03
N ALA A 22 6.45 26.56 3.35
CA ALA A 22 5.78 25.72 4.33
C ALA A 22 4.25 25.89 4.26
N GLU A 23 3.78 27.13 4.14
CA GLU A 23 2.36 27.46 3.93
C GLU A 23 1.81 26.80 2.65
N LYS A 24 2.54 26.92 1.52
CA LYS A 24 2.12 26.30 0.24
C LYS A 24 2.04 24.78 0.30
N LEU A 25 2.89 24.15 1.10
CA LEU A 25 2.93 22.70 1.27
C LEU A 25 2.07 22.19 2.43
N PHE A 26 1.45 23.10 3.21
CA PHE A 26 0.68 22.81 4.43
C PHE A 26 1.50 22.04 5.48
N VAL A 27 2.73 22.49 5.73
CA VAL A 27 3.65 21.91 6.71
C VAL A 27 4.25 22.99 7.61
N SER A 28 4.98 22.61 8.65
CA SER A 28 5.68 23.60 9.48
C SER A 28 6.94 24.12 8.80
N ARG A 29 7.28 25.40 9.03
CA ARG A 29 8.57 25.97 8.61
C ARG A 29 9.77 25.16 9.09
N GLN A 30 9.70 24.57 10.29
CA GLN A 30 10.78 23.71 10.80
C GLN A 30 10.98 22.49 9.90
N SER A 31 9.92 21.93 9.32
CA SER A 31 10.02 20.79 8.40
C SER A 31 10.78 21.19 7.13
N VAL A 32 10.41 22.32 6.51
CA VAL A 32 11.14 22.88 5.36
C VAL A 32 12.61 23.13 5.69
N SER A 33 12.89 23.74 6.85
CA SER A 33 14.26 23.97 7.29
C SER A 33 15.06 22.67 7.44
N LYS A 34 14.45 21.61 8.01
CA LYS A 34 15.13 20.31 8.16
C LYS A 34 15.44 19.67 6.80
N TRP A 35 14.53 19.78 5.83
CA TRP A 35 14.72 19.27 4.47
C TRP A 35 15.83 20.00 3.73
N GLU A 36 15.83 21.33 3.76
CA GLU A 36 16.85 22.14 3.09
C GLU A 36 18.25 21.97 3.67
N ASN A 37 18.34 21.61 4.95
CA ASN A 37 19.59 21.32 5.64
C ASN A 37 19.96 19.83 5.64
N GLY A 38 19.22 18.98 4.93
CA GLY A 38 19.50 17.54 4.82
C GLY A 38 19.35 16.74 6.12
N GLN A 39 18.66 17.28 7.12
CA GLN A 39 18.46 16.60 8.42
C GLN A 39 17.44 15.46 8.33
N ASN A 40 16.45 15.58 7.43
CA ASN A 40 15.50 14.52 7.11
C ASN A 40 14.91 14.74 5.71
N TYR A 41 14.06 13.80 5.28
CA TYR A 41 13.35 13.86 4.02
C TYR A 41 11.84 14.04 4.22
N PRO A 42 11.15 14.74 3.29
CA PRO A 42 9.71 14.75 3.25
C PRO A 42 9.15 13.37 2.90
N GLY A 43 7.90 13.11 3.28
CA GLY A 43 7.17 11.94 2.82
C GLY A 43 6.86 12.02 1.32
N ILE A 44 6.55 10.88 0.69
CA ILE A 44 6.29 10.78 -0.75
C ILE A 44 5.18 11.72 -1.23
N GLU A 45 4.12 11.89 -0.46
CA GLU A 45 3.03 12.82 -0.79
C GLU A 45 3.51 14.28 -0.89
N ILE A 46 4.42 14.68 0.00
CA ILE A 46 5.00 16.03 -0.02
C ILE A 46 5.98 16.16 -1.19
N ILE A 47 6.75 15.11 -1.52
CA ILE A 47 7.64 15.09 -2.68
C ILE A 47 6.83 15.30 -3.97
N ILE A 48 5.67 14.66 -4.10
CA ILE A 48 4.74 14.86 -5.22
C ILE A 48 4.22 16.31 -5.24
N LYS A 49 3.80 16.85 -4.08
CA LYS A 49 3.37 18.26 -4.02
C LYS A 49 4.48 19.22 -4.40
N ILE A 50 5.73 18.95 -4.01
CA ILE A 50 6.90 19.75 -4.39
C ILE A 50 7.13 19.67 -5.90
N SER A 51 7.05 18.47 -6.49
CA SER A 51 7.20 18.28 -7.92
C SER A 51 6.15 19.08 -8.70
N ASP A 52 4.89 19.01 -8.26
CA ASP A 52 3.77 19.77 -8.87
C ASP A 52 3.95 21.29 -8.68
N LEU A 53 4.33 21.73 -7.48
CA LEU A 53 4.50 23.14 -7.13
C LEU A 53 5.60 23.82 -7.96
N PHE A 54 6.68 23.09 -8.25
CA PHE A 54 7.81 23.62 -9.02
C PHE A 54 7.76 23.24 -10.51
N GLY A 55 6.83 22.39 -10.93
CA GLY A 55 6.72 21.90 -12.31
C GLY A 55 7.91 21.03 -12.72
N LEU A 56 8.46 20.26 -11.78
CA LEU A 56 9.57 19.33 -11.99
C LEU A 56 9.06 17.90 -11.94
N THR A 57 9.74 16.98 -12.62
CA THR A 57 9.52 15.55 -12.38
C THR A 57 10.13 15.12 -11.05
N ILE A 58 9.61 14.03 -10.48
CA ILE A 58 10.19 13.43 -9.27
C ILE A 58 11.64 12.99 -9.53
N ASP A 59 11.95 12.46 -10.72
CA ASP A 59 13.33 12.12 -11.09
C ASP A 59 14.25 13.33 -10.99
N GLU A 60 13.87 14.47 -11.58
CA GLU A 60 14.68 15.71 -11.53
C GLU A 60 14.88 16.25 -10.11
N LEU A 61 13.92 16.00 -9.22
CA LEU A 61 14.00 16.38 -7.82
C LEU A 61 14.93 15.46 -7.01
N LEU A 62 15.08 14.20 -7.43
CA LEU A 62 15.78 13.14 -6.68
C LEU A 62 17.10 12.67 -7.30
N ARG A 63 17.41 13.08 -8.53
CA ARG A 63 18.45 12.51 -9.42
C ARG A 63 19.85 12.35 -8.83
N SER A 64 20.18 13.09 -7.78
CA SER A 64 21.49 13.05 -7.12
C SER A 64 21.42 12.65 -5.64
N ASP A 65 20.30 12.09 -5.20
CA ASP A 65 20.07 11.63 -3.83
C ASP A 65 19.62 10.15 -3.85
N GLU A 66 20.59 9.24 -3.82
CA GLU A 66 20.35 7.80 -3.89
C GLU A 66 19.54 7.28 -2.69
N GLU A 67 19.74 7.84 -1.50
CA GLU A 67 19.01 7.45 -0.30
C GLU A 67 17.53 7.82 -0.40
N LEU A 68 17.25 9.06 -0.84
CA LEU A 68 15.89 9.50 -1.03
C LEU A 68 15.21 8.75 -2.17
N THR A 69 15.94 8.50 -3.26
CA THR A 69 15.44 7.69 -4.39
C THR A 69 15.02 6.29 -3.93
N LYS A 70 15.86 5.61 -3.12
CA LYS A 70 15.52 4.31 -2.52
C LYS A 70 14.28 4.41 -1.62
N LYS A 71 14.19 5.42 -0.75
CA LYS A 71 13.03 5.63 0.13
C LYS A 71 11.74 5.85 -0.67
N VAL A 72 11.79 6.63 -1.75
CA VAL A 72 10.65 6.90 -2.63
C VAL A 72 10.20 5.64 -3.36
N ILE A 73 11.12 4.83 -3.89
CA ILE A 73 10.79 3.55 -4.54
C ILE A 73 10.16 2.56 -3.56
N ILE A 74 10.64 2.50 -2.31
CA ILE A 74 10.06 1.63 -1.29
C ILE A 74 8.65 2.11 -0.92
N ALA A 75 8.48 3.42 -0.71
CA ALA A 75 7.18 4.02 -0.38
C ALA A 75 6.16 3.83 -1.51
N SER A 76 6.57 3.96 -2.78
CA SER A 76 5.69 3.75 -3.92
C SER A 76 5.23 2.28 -4.02
N LYS A 77 6.13 1.31 -3.80
CA LYS A 77 5.77 -0.12 -3.76
C LYS A 77 4.79 -0.45 -2.63
N GLN A 78 4.89 0.21 -1.47
CA GLN A 78 3.93 0.03 -0.37
C GLN A 78 2.55 0.62 -0.70
N LEU A 79 2.50 1.80 -1.32
CA LEU A 79 1.25 2.42 -1.78
C LEU A 79 0.59 1.64 -2.92
N ALA A 80 1.37 0.91 -3.71
CA ALA A 80 0.89 0.11 -4.82
C ALA A 80 0.11 -1.15 -4.38
N HIS A 81 -0.03 -1.45 -3.09
CA HIS A 81 -0.89 -2.54 -2.62
C HIS A 81 -2.34 -2.33 -3.09
N PRO A 82 -2.83 -3.07 -4.10
CA PRO A 82 -4.12 -2.76 -4.68
C PRO A 82 -5.25 -3.26 -3.77
N LYS A 83 -6.37 -2.53 -3.78
CA LYS A 83 -7.62 -2.97 -3.16
C LYS A 83 -8.06 -4.36 -3.66
N LEU A 84 -7.71 -4.71 -4.90
CA LEU A 84 -8.03 -6.00 -5.50
C LEU A 84 -7.25 -7.17 -4.89
N LYS A 85 -5.97 -6.98 -4.54
CA LYS A 85 -5.19 -8.04 -3.86
C LYS A 85 -5.77 -8.28 -2.47
N PHE A 86 -6.09 -7.20 -1.76
CA PHE A 86 -6.74 -7.29 -0.46
C PHE A 86 -8.08 -8.04 -0.54
N LEU A 87 -8.89 -7.80 -1.58
CA LEU A 87 -10.12 -8.56 -1.82
C LEU A 87 -9.85 -10.08 -1.93
N PHE A 88 -8.86 -10.50 -2.72
CA PHE A 88 -8.50 -11.92 -2.86
C PHE A 88 -7.98 -12.53 -1.56
N ASP A 89 -7.22 -11.78 -0.75
CA ASP A 89 -6.78 -12.22 0.57
C ASP A 89 -7.99 -12.46 1.52
N VAL A 90 -9.00 -11.57 1.46
CA VAL A 90 -10.24 -11.72 2.24
C VAL A 90 -11.06 -12.92 1.75
N LEU A 91 -11.16 -13.15 0.43
CA LEU A 91 -11.85 -14.31 -0.13
C LEU A 91 -11.20 -15.62 0.32
N PHE A 92 -9.86 -15.68 0.33
CA PHE A 92 -9.12 -16.82 0.83
C PHE A 92 -9.44 -17.11 2.30
N LEU A 93 -9.40 -16.07 3.14
CA LEU A 93 -9.70 -16.20 4.57
C LEU A 93 -11.14 -16.62 4.83
N ALA A 94 -12.11 -16.07 4.09
CA ALA A 94 -13.51 -16.47 4.18
C ALA A 94 -13.69 -17.96 3.84
N GLY A 95 -12.99 -18.46 2.82
CA GLY A 95 -12.96 -19.88 2.48
C GLY A 95 -12.42 -20.75 3.62
N LEU A 96 -11.35 -20.32 4.29
CA LEU A 96 -10.80 -21.03 5.46
C LEU A 96 -11.79 -21.08 6.63
N VAL A 97 -12.45 -19.95 6.93
CA VAL A 97 -13.47 -19.87 7.99
C VAL A 97 -14.63 -20.82 7.70
N LEU A 98 -15.13 -20.84 6.46
CA LEU A 98 -16.19 -21.75 6.04
C LEU A 98 -15.77 -23.22 6.15
N LEU A 99 -14.51 -23.54 5.82
CA LEU A 99 -13.97 -24.89 5.97
C LEU A 99 -13.92 -25.31 7.44
N VAL A 100 -13.41 -24.46 8.33
CA VAL A 100 -13.35 -24.72 9.77
C VAL A 100 -14.75 -24.89 10.34
N PHE A 101 -15.69 -24.01 10.00
CA PHE A 101 -17.08 -24.12 10.41
C PHE A 101 -17.69 -25.47 9.98
N LYS A 102 -17.47 -25.89 8.72
CA LYS A 102 -17.93 -27.19 8.23
C LYS A 102 -17.35 -28.36 9.04
N LEU A 103 -16.06 -28.31 9.37
CA LEU A 103 -15.41 -29.34 10.20
C LEU A 103 -15.98 -29.37 11.63
N VAL A 104 -16.28 -28.21 12.22
CA VAL A 104 -16.91 -28.11 13.54
C VAL A 104 -18.30 -28.73 13.52
N VAL A 105 -19.13 -28.41 12.52
CA VAL A 105 -20.47 -29.01 12.37
C VAL A 105 -20.38 -30.53 12.21
N LEU A 106 -19.44 -31.03 11.40
CA LEU A 106 -19.21 -32.47 11.24
C LEU A 106 -18.77 -33.14 12.55
N PHE A 107 -17.90 -32.48 13.32
CA PHE A 107 -17.45 -32.99 14.61
C PHE A 107 -18.58 -33.02 15.64
N LEU A 108 -19.40 -31.98 15.69
CA LEU A 108 -20.56 -31.91 16.58
C LEU A 108 -21.59 -32.98 16.21
N ASN A 109 -21.93 -33.15 14.93
CA ASN A 109 -22.86 -34.21 14.49
C ASN A 109 -22.35 -35.62 14.81
N LYS A 110 -21.03 -35.83 14.91
CA LYS A 110 -20.45 -37.13 15.28
C LYS A 110 -20.46 -37.36 16.79
N THR A 111 -20.12 -36.33 17.58
CA THR A 111 -19.95 -36.43 19.04
C THR A 111 -21.27 -36.27 19.79
N THR A 112 -22.16 -35.44 19.26
CA THR A 112 -23.50 -35.20 19.78
C THR A 112 -24.50 -35.75 18.77
N ALA A 113 -25.57 -36.41 19.21
CA ALA A 113 -26.66 -36.86 18.33
C ALA A 113 -27.50 -35.68 17.80
N LEU A 114 -26.89 -34.49 17.66
CA LEU A 114 -27.47 -33.33 17.02
C LEU A 114 -27.44 -33.58 15.52
N GLU A 115 -28.60 -33.82 14.93
CA GLU A 115 -28.76 -33.90 13.49
C GLU A 115 -28.85 -32.49 12.91
N ILE A 116 -27.75 -31.71 12.94
CA ILE A 116 -27.73 -30.40 12.29
C ILE A 116 -27.72 -30.65 10.78
N PRO A 117 -28.80 -30.32 10.04
CA PRO A 117 -28.83 -30.52 8.61
C PRO A 117 -27.89 -29.52 7.97
N LEU A 118 -26.75 -30.02 7.46
CA LEU A 118 -26.01 -29.31 6.45
C LEU A 118 -26.86 -29.33 5.18
N TYR A 119 -27.57 -28.23 4.89
CA TYR A 119 -28.28 -28.05 3.62
C TYR A 119 -27.26 -28.12 2.47
N GLY A 120 -27.01 -29.33 1.97
CA GLY A 120 -25.80 -29.69 1.23
C GLY A 120 -26.10 -30.61 0.06
N GLY A 121 -27.01 -30.19 -0.82
CA GLY A 121 -27.28 -30.90 -2.08
C GLY A 121 -26.65 -30.25 -3.31
N SER A 122 -26.17 -29.01 -3.20
CA SER A 122 -25.62 -28.28 -4.36
C SER A 122 -24.10 -28.37 -4.37
N PHE A 123 -23.51 -28.58 -5.55
CA PHE A 123 -22.07 -28.56 -5.82
C PHE A 123 -21.37 -27.39 -5.10
N PHE A 124 -22.00 -26.22 -5.07
CA PHE A 124 -21.50 -25.01 -4.40
C PHE A 124 -21.30 -25.18 -2.89
N TRP A 125 -22.11 -25.96 -2.18
CA TRP A 125 -21.95 -26.19 -0.74
C TRP A 125 -20.80 -27.14 -0.42
N ASN A 126 -20.49 -28.06 -1.34
CA ASN A 126 -19.41 -29.01 -1.16
C ASN A 126 -18.06 -28.41 -1.48
N PHE A 127 -17.99 -27.60 -2.54
CA PHE A 127 -16.75 -27.05 -3.06
C PHE A 127 -16.57 -25.55 -2.79
N GLY A 128 -17.55 -24.85 -2.22
CA GLY A 128 -17.52 -23.39 -2.07
C GLY A 128 -16.31 -22.87 -1.28
N SER A 129 -16.00 -23.48 -0.14
CA SER A 129 -14.79 -23.10 0.63
C SER A 129 -13.50 -23.34 -0.17
N LEU A 130 -13.41 -24.46 -0.89
CA LEU A 130 -12.26 -24.78 -1.72
C LEU A 130 -12.13 -23.82 -2.92
N ILE A 131 -13.23 -23.48 -3.58
CA ILE A 131 -13.26 -22.53 -4.70
C ILE A 131 -12.79 -21.14 -4.22
N LEU A 132 -13.27 -20.69 -3.05
CA LEU A 132 -12.84 -19.42 -2.47
C LEU A 132 -11.35 -19.42 -2.09
N MET A 133 -10.85 -20.51 -1.53
CA MET A 133 -9.42 -20.64 -1.17
C MET A 133 -8.53 -20.71 -2.42
N VAL A 134 -8.89 -21.51 -3.42
CA VAL A 134 -8.11 -21.64 -4.66
C VAL A 134 -8.14 -20.33 -5.44
N GLY A 135 -9.33 -19.76 -5.64
CA GLY A 135 -9.50 -18.48 -6.34
C GLY A 135 -8.84 -17.30 -5.61
N GLY A 136 -9.03 -17.20 -4.29
CA GLY A 136 -8.38 -16.21 -3.44
C GLY A 136 -6.85 -16.33 -3.44
N GLY A 137 -6.33 -17.55 -3.28
CA GLY A 137 -4.90 -17.83 -3.26
C GLY A 137 -4.21 -17.51 -4.59
N ILE A 138 -4.75 -18.04 -5.69
CA ILE A 138 -4.22 -17.80 -7.05
C ILE A 138 -4.35 -16.32 -7.43
N GLY A 139 -5.49 -15.69 -7.13
CA GLY A 139 -5.71 -14.26 -7.40
C GLY A 139 -4.72 -13.37 -6.65
N SER A 140 -4.50 -13.64 -5.36
CA SER A 140 -3.53 -12.88 -4.56
C SER A 140 -2.09 -13.09 -5.03
N SER A 141 -1.72 -14.32 -5.43
CA SER A 141 -0.36 -14.61 -5.93
C SER A 141 -0.07 -13.95 -7.27
N MET A 142 -1.01 -14.03 -8.23
CA MET A 142 -0.86 -13.37 -9.54
C MET A 142 -0.69 -11.86 -9.40
N LEU A 143 -1.48 -11.23 -8.52
CA LEU A 143 -1.33 -9.81 -8.25
C LEU A 143 0.01 -9.50 -7.60
N LYS A 144 0.42 -10.27 -6.58
CA LYS A 144 1.72 -10.07 -5.91
C LYS A 144 2.91 -10.14 -6.87
N GLU A 145 2.88 -11.01 -7.86
CA GLU A 145 3.93 -11.08 -8.90
C GLU A 145 3.92 -9.87 -9.82
N LYS A 146 2.73 -9.43 -10.25
CA LYS A 146 2.58 -8.22 -11.06
C LYS A 146 3.15 -6.98 -10.36
N TYR A 147 2.87 -6.78 -9.06
CA TYR A 147 3.40 -5.63 -8.30
C TYR A 147 4.88 -5.75 -7.90
N LYS A 148 5.51 -6.92 -8.08
CA LYS A 148 6.95 -7.06 -7.88
C LYS A 148 7.76 -6.68 -9.11
N GLN A 149 7.16 -6.77 -10.30
CA GLN A 149 7.82 -6.49 -11.58
C GLN A 149 7.80 -4.99 -11.96
N ASP A 150 6.91 -4.19 -11.37
CA ASP A 150 6.91 -2.73 -11.41
C ASP A 150 7.70 -2.13 -10.22
#